data_AF-A0A285NZD4-F1
#
_entry.id   AF-A0A285NZD4-F1
#
_cell.length_a   1.000
_cell.length_b   1.000
_cell.length_c   1.000
_cell.angle_alpha   90.00
_cell.angle_beta   90.00
_cell.angle_gamma   90.00
#
_symmetry.space_group_name_H-M   'P 1'
#
loop_
_entity.id
_entity.type
_entity.pdbx_description
1 polymer ?
#
loop_
_entity_poly.entity_id
_entity_poly.type
_entity_poly.pdbx_seq_one_letter_code
_entity_poly.pdbx_strand_id
1 'polypeptide(L)'
;MRITDLSETEADLIEAFVPVAVDEAGGFAGFRETATKTNSLVDRLRKLTLPAVGDVEAGLESYVQTTERAEELEAKIEKTDELIDEIVYELYGLTDDEIEIVEEAVGE
;
A
#
# COMPACT_ATOMS: atom_id res chain seq x y z
N MET A 1 -2.57 7.64 23.77
CA MET A 1 -1.73 7.68 22.57
C MET A 1 -1.96 9.02 21.89
N ARG A 2 -0.93 9.86 21.79
CA ARG A 2 -0.95 11.03 20.90
C ARG A 2 -0.29 10.55 19.60
N ILE A 3 -0.93 10.80 18.46
CA ILE A 3 -0.42 10.38 17.14
C ILE A 3 0.96 11.02 16.84
N THR A 4 1.35 12.06 17.57
CA THR A 4 2.64 12.75 17.42
C THR A 4 3.83 12.05 18.10
N ASP A 5 3.58 11.07 18.97
CA ASP A 5 4.61 10.44 19.81
C ASP A 5 4.56 8.91 19.66
N LEU A 6 4.62 8.43 18.40
CA LEU A 6 4.60 7.01 18.07
C LEU A 6 6.02 6.48 17.90
N SER A 7 6.29 5.28 18.42
CA SER A 7 7.45 4.50 17.98
C SER A 7 7.28 4.04 16.53
N GLU A 8 8.39 3.67 15.86
CA GLU A 8 8.36 3.15 14.49
C GLU A 8 7.40 1.95 14.39
N THR A 9 7.52 0.97 15.30
CA THR A 9 6.64 -0.20 15.33
C THR A 9 5.16 0.14 15.55
N GLU A 10 4.84 1.18 16.33
CA GLU A 10 3.45 1.64 16.48
C GLU A 10 2.94 2.33 15.22
N ALA A 11 3.80 3.03 14.49
CA ALA A 11 3.47 3.64 13.21
C ALA A 11 3.22 2.56 12.14
N ASP A 12 4.12 1.58 12.02
CA ASP A 12 3.99 0.44 11.10
C ASP A 12 2.69 -0.34 11.37
N LEU A 13 2.37 -0.55 12.65
CA LEU A 13 1.13 -1.21 13.04
C LEU A 13 -0.09 -0.43 12.57
N ILE A 14 -0.10 0.89 12.75
CA ILE A 14 -1.22 1.74 12.32
C ILE A 14 -1.34 1.73 10.79
N GLU A 15 -0.22 1.87 10.08
CA GLU A 15 -0.18 1.88 8.63
C GLU A 15 -0.70 0.58 8.02
N ALA A 16 -0.29 -0.57 8.55
CA ALA A 16 -0.73 -1.87 8.06
C ALA A 16 -2.18 -2.20 8.48
N PHE A 17 -2.57 -1.86 9.72
CA PHE A 17 -3.83 -2.34 10.31
C PHE A 17 -5.04 -1.45 10.01
N VAL A 18 -4.86 -0.12 10.02
CA VAL A 18 -6.00 0.82 9.92
C VAL A 18 -6.72 0.73 8.57
N PRO A 19 -6.05 0.66 7.40
CA PRO A 19 -6.73 0.50 6.11
C PRO A 19 -7.61 -0.74 6.09
N VAL A 20 -7.07 -1.88 6.53
CA VAL A 20 -7.82 -3.14 6.64
C VAL A 20 -9.01 -2.98 7.57
N ALA A 21 -8.84 -2.33 8.73
CA ALA A 21 -9.93 -2.13 9.67
C ALA A 21 -11.01 -1.15 9.20
N VAL A 22 -10.70 -0.29 8.23
CA VAL A 22 -11.66 0.63 7.59
C VAL A 22 -12.41 -0.06 6.45
N ASP A 23 -11.71 -0.88 5.67
CA ASP A 23 -12.28 -1.60 4.52
C ASP A 23 -13.07 -2.85 4.93
N GLU A 24 -12.72 -3.45 6.08
CA GLU A 24 -13.40 -4.64 6.60
C GLU A 24 -14.79 -4.26 7.15
N ALA A 25 -15.80 -4.65 6.37
CA ALA A 25 -17.20 -4.38 6.68
C ALA A 25 -17.68 -5.02 7.97
N GLY A 26 -18.77 -4.48 8.52
CA GLY A 26 -19.44 -5.10 9.69
C GLY A 26 -18.85 -4.71 11.05
N GLY A 27 -17.94 -3.74 11.09
CA GLY A 27 -17.47 -3.14 12.34
C GLY A 27 -16.26 -3.82 12.97
N PHE A 28 -15.38 -4.36 12.13
CA PHE A 28 -14.09 -4.90 12.52
C PHE A 28 -13.29 -3.90 13.37
N ALA A 29 -12.58 -4.41 14.37
CA ALA A 29 -11.84 -3.61 15.35
C ALA A 29 -12.67 -2.49 16.02
N GLY A 30 -14.00 -2.56 16.04
CA GLY A 30 -14.85 -1.50 16.58
C GLY A 30 -14.98 -0.26 15.69
N PHE A 31 -14.44 -0.30 14.46
CA PHE A 31 -14.64 0.75 13.47
C PHE A 31 -16.11 0.80 13.02
N ARG A 32 -16.57 1.96 12.54
CA ARG A 32 -17.92 2.11 11.99
C ARG A 32 -17.85 2.84 10.67
N GLU A 33 -18.21 2.18 9.58
CA GLU A 33 -18.16 2.73 8.23
C GLU A 33 -19.13 3.91 8.05
N THR A 34 -20.32 3.81 8.65
CA THR A 34 -21.37 4.83 8.49
C THR A 34 -21.28 5.95 9.54
N ALA A 35 -21.29 7.18 9.05
CA ALA A 35 -21.41 8.37 9.90
C ALA A 35 -22.86 8.58 10.32
N THR A 36 -23.08 9.05 11.55
CA THR A 36 -24.39 9.54 12.01
C THR A 36 -24.26 10.98 12.50
N LYS A 37 -25.39 11.66 12.72
CA LYS A 37 -25.41 13.06 13.20
C LYS A 37 -24.63 13.28 14.51
N THR A 38 -24.36 12.22 15.26
CA THR A 38 -23.71 12.24 16.58
C THR A 38 -22.34 11.57 16.60
N ASN A 39 -21.83 11.09 15.46
CA ASN A 39 -20.58 10.33 15.39
C ASN A 39 -19.73 10.80 14.21
N SER A 40 -18.76 11.67 14.49
CA SER A 40 -17.88 12.25 13.47
C SER A 40 -16.88 11.23 12.90
N LEU A 41 -16.14 11.61 11.85
CA LEU A 41 -15.03 10.79 11.30
C LEU A 41 -13.97 10.48 12.37
N VAL A 42 -13.56 11.49 13.15
CA VAL A 42 -12.55 11.36 14.20
C VAL A 42 -13.05 10.48 15.35
N ASP A 43 -14.33 10.59 15.73
CA ASP A 43 -14.91 9.76 16.80
C ASP A 43 -14.96 8.27 16.43
N ARG A 44 -14.99 7.96 15.13
CA ARG A 44 -14.99 6.59 14.62
C ARG A 44 -13.58 6.00 14.60
N LEU A 45 -12.60 6.77 14.17
CA LEU A 45 -11.18 6.38 14.27
C LEU A 45 -10.75 6.21 15.74
N ARG A 46 -11.21 7.06 16.66
CA ARG A 46 -10.92 6.92 18.10
C ARG A 46 -11.52 5.68 18.76
N LYS A 47 -12.53 5.05 18.14
CA LYS A 47 -13.17 3.82 18.64
C LYS A 47 -12.50 2.56 18.08
N LEU A 48 -11.59 2.72 17.13
CA LEU A 48 -10.81 1.62 16.58
C LEU A 48 -9.94 1.02 17.68
N THR A 49 -10.03 -0.29 17.84
CA THR A 49 -9.31 -1.07 18.82
C THR A 49 -8.11 -1.68 18.12
N LEU A 50 -6.92 -1.18 18.45
CA LEU A 50 -5.66 -1.73 17.94
C LEU A 50 -5.23 -2.95 18.78
N PRO A 51 -4.58 -3.96 18.17
CA PRO A 51 -3.92 -5.01 18.92
C PRO A 51 -2.78 -4.43 19.76
N ALA A 52 -2.41 -5.11 20.84
CA ALA A 52 -1.23 -4.72 21.60
C ALA A 52 0.03 -5.06 20.79
N VAL A 53 0.98 -4.12 20.72
CA VAL A 53 2.21 -4.28 19.91
C VAL A 53 2.94 -5.58 20.24
N GLY A 54 3.12 -5.90 21.53
CA GLY A 54 3.81 -7.13 21.94
C GLY A 54 3.15 -8.44 21.51
N ASP A 55 1.86 -8.44 21.16
CA ASP A 55 1.16 -9.63 20.68
C ASP A 55 1.40 -9.87 19.17
N VAL A 56 1.76 -8.83 18.43
CA VAL A 56 1.88 -8.87 16.96
C VAL A 56 3.28 -8.48 16.45
N GLU A 57 4.19 -8.06 17.32
CA GLU A 57 5.52 -7.52 16.99
C GLU A 57 6.29 -8.40 15.99
N ALA A 58 6.45 -9.69 16.28
CA ALA A 58 7.18 -10.61 15.39
C ALA A 58 6.48 -10.81 14.02
N GLY A 59 5.15 -10.80 14.00
CA GLY A 59 4.38 -10.89 12.77
C GLY A 59 4.46 -9.62 11.94
N LEU A 60 4.43 -8.46 12.61
CA LEU A 60 4.56 -7.15 12.00
C LEU A 60 5.97 -6.94 11.41
N GLU A 61 7.02 -7.32 12.13
CA GLU A 61 8.40 -7.27 11.63
C GLU A 61 8.56 -8.11 10.35
N SER A 62 8.06 -9.34 10.36
CA SER A 62 8.09 -10.21 9.17
C SER A 62 7.27 -9.64 8.01
N TYR A 63 6.13 -9.01 8.30
CA TYR A 63 5.29 -8.38 7.29
C TYR A 63 6.03 -7.21 6.64
N VAL A 64 6.55 -6.27 7.44
CA VAL A 64 7.27 -5.09 6.96
C VAL A 64 8.44 -5.51 6.07
N GLN A 65 9.29 -6.43 6.53
CA GLN A 65 10.42 -6.92 5.74
C GLN A 65 9.99 -7.55 4.40
N THR A 66 8.88 -8.28 4.40
CA THR A 66 8.38 -8.93 3.18
C THR A 66 7.83 -7.91 2.21
N THR A 67 7.10 -6.91 2.70
CA THR A 67 6.54 -5.82 1.90
C THR A 67 7.65 -4.97 1.29
N GLU A 68 8.65 -4.55 2.06
CA GLU A 68 9.82 -3.82 1.55
C GLU A 68 10.54 -4.61 0.45
N ARG A 69 10.69 -5.93 0.66
CA ARG A 69 11.31 -6.81 -0.33
C ARG A 69 10.46 -6.94 -1.60
N ALA A 70 9.14 -6.95 -1.47
CA ALA A 70 8.23 -6.98 -2.60
C ALA A 70 8.32 -5.68 -3.40
N GLU A 71 8.30 -4.52 -2.74
CA GLU A 71 8.46 -3.20 -3.40
C GLU A 71 9.82 -3.09 -4.12
N GLU A 72 10.90 -3.59 -3.51
CA GLU A 72 12.21 -3.64 -4.16
C GLU A 72 12.20 -4.53 -5.41
N LEU A 73 11.44 -5.62 -5.40
CA LEU A 73 11.30 -6.50 -6.56
C LEU A 73 10.43 -5.87 -7.64
N GLU A 74 9.32 -5.21 -7.27
CA GLU A 74 8.45 -4.48 -8.18
C GLU A 74 9.24 -3.42 -8.95
N ALA A 75 10.00 -2.59 -8.24
CA ALA A 75 10.86 -1.57 -8.85
C ALA A 75 11.93 -2.15 -9.80
N LYS A 76 12.41 -3.38 -9.52
CA LYS A 76 13.32 -4.08 -10.43
C LYS A 76 12.62 -4.63 -11.66
N ILE A 77 11.37 -5.09 -11.51
CA ILE A 77 10.56 -5.58 -12.62
C ILE A 77 10.24 -4.40 -13.55
N GLU A 78 9.71 -3.30 -13.02
CA GLU A 78 9.40 -2.09 -13.79
C GLU A 78 10.63 -1.59 -14.57
N LYS A 79 11.79 -1.48 -13.91
CA LYS A 79 13.04 -1.13 -14.59
C LYS A 79 13.45 -2.15 -15.66
N THR A 80 13.18 -3.43 -15.44
CA THR A 80 13.52 -4.47 -16.41
C THR A 80 12.60 -4.39 -17.63
N ASP A 81 11.31 -4.11 -17.41
CA ASP A 81 10.32 -3.92 -18.47
C ASP A 81 10.69 -2.71 -19.34
N GLU A 82 11.04 -1.57 -18.72
CA GLU A 82 11.56 -0.38 -19.44
C GLU A 82 12.77 -0.72 -20.31
N LEU A 83 13.72 -1.49 -19.78
CA LEU A 83 14.92 -1.91 -20.52
C LEU A 83 14.59 -2.89 -21.65
N ILE A 84 13.58 -3.74 -21.47
CA ILE A 84 13.12 -4.66 -22.52
C ILE A 84 12.52 -3.85 -23.66
N ASP A 85 11.67 -2.87 -23.36
CA ASP A 85 11.05 -2.01 -24.37
C ASP A 85 12.10 -1.25 -25.17
N GLU A 86 13.08 -0.63 -24.50
CA GLU A 86 14.22 0.05 -25.15
C GLU A 86 14.95 -0.91 -26.12
N ILE A 87 15.30 -2.11 -25.66
CA ILE A 87 15.98 -3.11 -26.47
C ILE A 87 15.13 -3.53 -27.67
N VAL A 88 13.82 -3.74 -27.49
CA VAL A 88 12.91 -4.14 -28.57
C VAL A 88 12.80 -3.04 -29.62
N TYR A 89 12.64 -1.78 -29.20
CA TYR A 89 12.58 -0.64 -30.12
C TYR A 89 13.86 -0.48 -30.92
N GLU A 90 15.03 -0.61 -30.27
CA GLU A 90 16.33 -0.59 -30.96
C GLU A 90 16.49 -1.76 -31.94
N LEU A 91 16.10 -2.97 -31.56
CA LEU A 91 16.26 -4.18 -32.39
C LEU A 91 15.43 -4.12 -33.67
N TYR A 92 14.25 -3.52 -33.61
CA TYR A 92 13.36 -3.36 -34.77
C TYR A 92 13.51 -1.99 -35.46
N GLY A 93 14.28 -1.07 -34.87
CA GLY A 93 14.54 0.26 -35.44
C GLY A 93 13.29 1.12 -35.55
N LEU A 94 12.40 1.06 -34.54
CA LEU A 94 11.16 1.82 -34.52
C LEU A 94 11.47 3.32 -34.44
N THR A 95 10.64 4.10 -35.12
CA THR A 95 10.58 5.56 -34.97
C THR A 95 9.71 5.96 -33.78
N ASP A 96 9.87 7.19 -33.29
CA ASP A 96 9.06 7.72 -32.19
C ASP A 96 7.54 7.59 -32.45
N ASP A 97 7.10 7.82 -33.69
CA ASP A 97 5.70 7.67 -34.11
C ASP A 97 5.21 6.21 -34.03
N GLU A 98 6.09 5.24 -34.31
CA GLU A 98 5.77 3.82 -34.22
C GLU A 98 5.79 3.32 -32.78
N ILE A 99 6.66 3.88 -31.93
CA ILE A 99 6.69 3.60 -30.48
C ILE A 99 5.39 4.07 -29.83
N GLU A 100 4.93 5.30 -30.12
CA GLU A 100 3.68 5.85 -29.57
C GLU A 100 2.48 4.93 -29.87
N ILE A 101 2.39 4.40 -31.09
CA ILE A 101 1.32 3.47 -31.49
C ILE A 101 1.40 2.15 -30.69
N VAL A 102 2.61 1.65 -30.43
CA VAL A 102 2.81 0.42 -29.65
C VAL A 102 2.44 0.66 -28.19
N GLU A 103 2.87 1.76 -27.58
CA GLU A 103 2.54 2.11 -26.20
C GLU A 103 1.03 2.34 -26.02
N GLU A 104 0.34 2.99 -26.96
CA GLU A 104 -1.12 3.14 -26.92
C GLU A 104 -1.85 1.79 -27.03
N ALA A 105 -1.28 0.82 -27.75
CA ALA A 105 -1.87 -0.50 -27.92
C ALA A 105 -1.62 -1.45 -26.74
N VAL A 106 -0.56 -1.21 -25.96
CA VAL A 106 -0.09 -2.09 -24.87
C VAL A 106 -0.40 -1.51 -23.49
N GLY A 107 -0.58 -0.19 -23.35
CA GLY A 107 -0.92 0.44 -22.07
C GLY A 107 -2.25 -0.05 -21.48
N GLU A 108 -2.25 -0.46 -20.21
CA GLU A 108 -3.44 -0.81 -19.40
C GLU A 108 -4.23 0.43 -18.91
#